data_AF-A0A228RLW1-F1
#
_entry.id   AF-A0A228RLW1-F1
#
_cell.length_a   1.000
_cell.length_b   1.000
_cell.length_c   1.000
_cell.angle_alpha   90.00
_cell.angle_beta   90.00
_cell.angle_gamma   90.00
#
_symmetry.space_group_name_H-M   'P 1'
#
loop_
_entity.id
_entity.type
_entity.pdbx_description
1 polymer ?
#
loop_
_entity_poly.entity_id
_entity_poly.type
_entity_poly.pdbx_seq_one_letter_code
_entity_poly.pdbx_strand_id
1 'polypeptide(L)'
;MKFRWDQRVPPEWQHPKPPPVWVYLVLFLVIEGVCLAYTVTTWPAGKPVGSPEFMRSALTVPLTFWLTICAALYSTFYDGLAFEAAVRNAARWHLLVRWQRLSRAGMAVLDSVILTPEADLAERMLKLEGSPPENPGKVMLLGGVDATHVASRVSSLLETLLTPLAARLAEAARSNSFEIVMQCDRQEWSTDVKAVWECLKLPGRPRVRWIDNDRNVNFAENWFTDKSDSPFASSVMSRPVRESASRDIRRETAAGVARSARRNALQLSARHDGPHGM
;
A
#
# COMPACT_ATOMS: atom_id res chain seq x y z
N MET A 1 -17.52 -14.17 4.16
CA MET A 1 -17.23 -12.84 4.75
C MET A 1 -17.64 -11.77 3.75
N LYS A 2 -18.46 -10.80 4.16
CA LYS A 2 -18.94 -9.70 3.32
C LYS A 2 -17.78 -8.71 3.08
N PHE A 3 -17.50 -8.38 1.82
CA PHE A 3 -16.52 -7.34 1.49
C PHE A 3 -17.03 -5.98 1.99
N ARG A 4 -16.14 -5.17 2.57
CA ARG A 4 -16.45 -3.82 3.07
C ARG A 4 -15.66 -2.79 2.30
N TRP A 5 -16.38 -1.88 1.64
CA TRP A 5 -15.80 -0.75 0.93
C TRP A 5 -15.26 0.30 1.90
N ASP A 6 -15.95 0.49 3.03
CA ASP A 6 -15.61 1.40 4.13
C ASP A 6 -14.58 0.80 5.10
N GLN A 7 -13.60 0.05 4.59
CA GLN A 7 -12.64 -0.65 5.43
C GLN A 7 -11.82 0.36 6.24
N ARG A 8 -12.13 0.49 7.53
CA ARG A 8 -11.31 1.29 8.45
C ARG A 8 -9.94 0.64 8.59
N VAL A 9 -8.93 1.34 8.10
CA VAL A 9 -7.52 0.93 8.24
C VAL A 9 -6.97 1.69 9.45
N PRO A 10 -6.50 1.00 10.50
CA PRO A 10 -5.90 1.69 11.64
C PRO A 10 -4.66 2.49 11.20
N PRO A 11 -4.34 3.59 11.90
CA PRO A 11 -3.13 4.36 11.64
C PRO A 11 -1.89 3.49 11.87
N GLU A 12 -0.81 3.83 11.16
CA GLU A 12 0.47 3.15 11.29
C GLU A 12 1.05 3.38 12.69
N TRP A 13 1.53 2.31 13.31
CA TRP A 13 2.19 2.41 14.61
C TRP A 13 3.60 2.95 14.40
N GLN A 14 3.93 4.02 15.13
CA GLN A 14 5.26 4.60 15.10
C GLN A 14 6.26 3.59 15.67
N HIS A 15 7.37 3.40 14.95
CA HIS A 15 8.47 2.61 15.47
C HIS A 15 9.09 3.34 16.67
N PRO A 16 9.19 2.70 17.84
CA PRO A 16 9.91 3.29 18.97
C PRO A 16 11.36 3.54 18.55
N LYS A 17 12.00 4.57 19.11
CA LYS A 17 13.42 4.83 18.88
C LYS A 17 14.24 4.01 19.89
N PRO A 18 15.35 3.39 19.48
CA PRO A 18 16.22 2.69 20.43
C PRO A 18 16.80 3.68 21.45
N PRO A 19 17.17 3.20 22.65
CA PRO A 19 17.86 4.03 23.63
C PRO A 19 19.13 4.65 23.01
N PRO A 20 19.44 5.93 23.32
CA PRO A 20 20.62 6.59 22.78
C PRO A 20 21.91 5.84 23.16
N VAL A 21 22.85 5.73 22.22
CA VAL A 21 24.13 5.02 22.43
C VAL A 21 24.89 5.54 23.66
N TRP A 22 24.78 6.85 23.94
CA TRP A 22 25.38 7.49 25.11
C TRP A 22 24.95 6.89 26.45
N VAL A 23 23.73 6.34 26.57
CA VAL A 23 23.26 5.69 27.80
C VAL A 23 24.12 4.46 28.10
N TYR A 24 24.44 3.66 27.08
CA TYR A 24 25.29 2.47 27.23
C TYR A 24 26.74 2.84 27.54
N LEU A 25 27.25 3.94 26.99
CA LEU A 25 28.59 4.46 27.27
C LEU A 25 28.73 4.97 28.70
N VAL A 26 27.74 5.74 29.18
CA VAL A 26 27.73 6.20 30.58
C VAL A 26 27.65 4.99 31.53
N LEU A 27 26.79 4.02 31.22
CA LEU A 27 26.68 2.80 32.01
C LEU A 27 28.00 2.01 32.04
N PHE A 28 28.70 1.94 30.90
CA PHE A 28 30.02 1.31 30.81
C PHE A 28 31.03 1.98 31.76
N LEU A 29 31.14 3.31 31.67
CA LEU A 29 32.07 4.09 32.50
C LEU A 29 31.78 3.92 34.00
N VAL A 30 30.50 3.89 34.38
CA VAL A 30 30.09 3.72 35.78
C VAL A 30 30.42 2.31 36.28
N ILE A 31 30.04 1.26 35.55
CA ILE A 31 30.25 -0.12 35.98
C ILE A 31 31.75 -0.46 36.02
N GLU A 32 32.48 -0.18 34.94
CA GLU A 32 33.92 -0.45 34.87
C GLU A 32 34.69 0.40 35.88
N GLY A 33 34.33 1.69 36.03
CA GLY A 33 34.99 2.57 36.99
C GLY A 33 34.82 2.10 38.44
N VAL A 34 33.60 1.70 38.83
CA VAL A 34 33.33 1.21 40.19
C VAL A 34 33.99 -0.15 40.42
N CYS A 35 33.89 -1.09 39.48
CA CYS A 35 34.51 -2.41 39.60
C CYS A 35 36.04 -2.33 39.60
N LEU A 36 36.63 -1.48 38.77
CA LEU A 36 38.08 -1.26 38.76
C LEU A 36 38.55 -0.64 40.08
N ALA A 37 37.87 0.41 40.57
CA ALA A 37 38.21 1.00 41.87
C ALA A 37 38.08 -0.01 43.02
N TYR A 38 37.03 -0.84 43.01
CA TYR A 38 36.84 -1.89 44.00
C TYR A 38 37.94 -2.96 43.94
N THR A 39 38.26 -3.46 42.74
CA THR A 39 39.30 -4.48 42.56
C THR A 39 40.67 -3.96 42.95
N VAL A 40 41.02 -2.71 42.64
CA VAL A 40 42.30 -2.09 43.02
C VAL A 40 42.41 -1.92 44.54
N THR A 41 41.34 -1.47 45.20
CA THR A 41 41.35 -1.22 46.65
C THR A 41 41.32 -2.50 47.49
N THR A 42 40.72 -3.57 46.98
CA THR A 42 40.63 -4.87 47.67
C THR A 42 41.72 -5.85 47.25
N TRP A 43 42.62 -5.46 46.33
CA TRP A 43 43.68 -6.35 45.86
C TRP A 43 44.73 -6.59 46.95
N PRO A 44 45.07 -7.85 47.25
CA PRO A 44 46.07 -8.16 48.26
C PRO A 44 47.46 -7.65 47.85
N ALA A 45 48.11 -6.93 48.77
CA ALA A 45 49.45 -6.42 48.60
C ALA A 45 50.44 -7.56 48.28
N GLY A 46 51.27 -7.37 47.25
CA GLY A 46 52.29 -8.34 46.83
C GLY A 46 51.85 -9.35 45.76
N LYS A 47 50.57 -9.40 45.36
CA LYS A 47 50.15 -10.21 44.20
C LYS A 47 50.32 -9.46 42.87
N PRO A 48 50.82 -10.11 41.81
CA PRO A 48 51.03 -9.46 40.52
C PRO A 48 49.71 -9.04 39.86
N VAL A 49 49.67 -7.79 39.42
CA VAL A 49 48.54 -7.19 38.69
C VAL A 49 48.34 -7.86 37.31
N GLY A 50 49.38 -8.49 36.76
CA GLY A 50 49.30 -9.28 35.53
C GLY A 50 48.69 -10.68 35.70
N SER A 51 48.18 -11.03 36.88
CA SER A 51 47.58 -12.35 37.10
C SER A 51 46.24 -12.48 36.37
N PRO A 52 45.90 -13.69 35.88
CA PRO A 52 44.62 -13.94 35.21
C PRO A 52 43.42 -13.70 36.15
N GLU A 53 43.60 -13.87 37.45
CA GLU A 53 42.59 -13.57 38.48
C GLU A 53 42.27 -12.08 38.57
N PHE A 54 43.30 -11.22 38.46
CA PHE A 54 43.13 -9.78 38.41
C PHE A 54 42.37 -9.38 37.14
N MET A 55 42.82 -9.82 35.95
CA MET A 55 42.13 -9.53 34.69
C MET A 55 40.66 -9.98 34.69
N ARG A 56 40.39 -11.17 35.23
CA ARG A 56 39.02 -11.69 35.30
C ARG A 56 38.14 -10.80 36.17
N SER A 57 38.65 -10.38 37.33
CA SER A 57 37.89 -9.58 38.30
C SER A 57 37.76 -8.13 37.88
N ALA A 58 38.80 -7.55 37.28
CA ALA A 58 38.87 -6.14 36.91
C ALA A 58 38.25 -5.84 35.54
N LEU A 59 38.18 -6.81 34.62
CA LEU A 59 37.74 -6.57 33.24
C LEU A 59 36.68 -7.55 32.76
N THR A 60 36.88 -8.87 32.92
CA THR A 60 35.96 -9.85 32.33
C THR A 60 34.59 -9.89 33.04
N VAL A 61 34.58 -9.87 34.37
CA VAL A 61 33.35 -9.86 35.16
C VAL A 61 32.57 -8.55 34.96
N PRO A 62 33.18 -7.35 35.05
CA PRO A 62 32.47 -6.09 34.81
C PRO A 62 31.92 -5.97 33.39
N LEU A 63 32.69 -6.39 32.39
CA LEU A 63 32.28 -6.30 30.99
C LEU A 63 31.12 -7.25 30.66
N THR A 64 31.13 -8.47 31.20
CA THR A 64 29.99 -9.40 31.05
C THR A 64 28.75 -8.89 31.78
N PHE A 65 28.93 -8.32 32.98
CA PHE A 65 27.83 -7.70 33.73
C PHE A 65 27.23 -6.50 32.99
N TRP A 66 28.07 -5.61 32.45
CA TRP A 66 27.63 -4.51 31.60
C TRP A 66 26.86 -5.00 30.38
N LEU A 67 27.37 -6.00 29.65
CA LEU A 67 26.67 -6.58 28.50
C LEU A 67 25.30 -7.14 28.88
N THR A 68 25.19 -7.84 30.03
CA THR A 68 23.91 -8.36 30.50
C THR A 68 22.89 -7.26 30.81
N ILE A 69 23.34 -6.16 31.42
CA ILE A 69 22.46 -5.01 31.69
C ILE A 69 22.06 -4.33 30.38
N CYS A 70 23.00 -4.15 29.45
CA CYS A 70 22.70 -3.57 28.13
C CYS A 70 21.65 -4.38 27.38
N ALA A 71 21.79 -5.72 27.38
CA ALA A 71 20.84 -6.62 26.75
C ALA A 71 19.46 -6.56 27.42
N ALA A 72 19.41 -6.56 28.76
CA ALA A 72 18.16 -6.44 29.51
C ALA A 72 17.47 -5.10 29.26
N LEU A 73 18.23 -3.99 29.24
CA LEU A 73 17.72 -2.66 28.97
C LEU A 73 17.17 -2.56 27.54
N TYR A 74 17.91 -3.07 26.56
CA TYR A 74 17.47 -3.04 25.16
C TYR A 74 16.20 -3.87 24.96
N SER A 75 16.13 -5.08 25.54
CA SER A 75 14.97 -5.95 25.43
C SER A 75 13.71 -5.35 26.04
N THR A 76 13.83 -4.75 27.24
CA THR A 76 12.70 -4.17 27.98
C THR A 76 12.19 -2.86 27.38
N PHE A 77 13.09 -1.98 26.93
CA PHE A 77 12.70 -0.64 26.46
C PHE A 77 12.43 -0.56 24.95
N TYR A 78 12.96 -1.48 24.15
CA TYR A 78 12.87 -1.39 22.69
C TYR A 78 12.28 -2.63 22.05
N ASP A 79 12.82 -3.81 22.33
CA ASP A 79 12.53 -5.00 21.53
C ASP A 79 11.05 -5.40 21.56
N GLY A 80 10.42 -5.39 22.74
CA GLY A 80 9.00 -5.69 22.88
C GLY A 80 8.09 -4.72 22.13
N LEU A 81 8.35 -3.41 22.27
CA LEU A 81 7.57 -2.35 21.61
C LEU A 81 7.80 -2.34 20.09
N ALA A 82 9.04 -2.58 19.65
CA ALA A 82 9.39 -2.65 18.24
C ALA A 82 8.75 -3.87 17.57
N PHE A 83 8.76 -5.01 18.25
CA PHE A 83 8.09 -6.23 17.79
C PHE A 83 6.58 -6.03 17.68
N GLU A 84 5.94 -5.43 18.70
CA GLU A 84 4.50 -5.16 18.67
C GLU A 84 4.12 -4.21 17.53
N ALA A 85 4.88 -3.13 17.33
CA ALA A 85 4.69 -2.21 16.21
C ALA A 85 4.84 -2.94 14.86
N ALA A 86 5.86 -3.79 14.71
CA ALA A 86 6.08 -4.56 13.48
C ALA A 86 4.92 -5.52 13.19
N VAL A 87 4.42 -6.25 14.20
CA VAL A 87 3.28 -7.18 14.04
C VAL A 87 2.01 -6.43 13.65
N ARG A 88 1.72 -5.30 14.31
CA ARG A 88 0.54 -4.48 13.99
C ARG A 88 0.64 -3.86 12.59
N ASN A 89 1.81 -3.37 12.21
CA ASN A 89 2.05 -2.82 10.88
C ASN A 89 1.98 -3.89 9.78
N ALA A 90 2.46 -5.12 10.04
CA ALA A 90 2.30 -6.25 9.14
C ALA A 90 0.83 -6.65 8.96
N ALA A 91 0.05 -6.70 10.06
CA ALA A 91 -1.39 -6.97 10.00
C ALA A 91 -2.13 -5.90 9.19
N ARG A 92 -1.78 -4.62 9.39
CA ARG A 92 -2.29 -3.49 8.60
C ARG A 92 -1.96 -3.65 7.11
N TRP A 93 -0.72 -4.00 6.79
CA TRP A 93 -0.27 -4.23 5.42
C TRP A 93 -1.09 -5.33 4.74
N HIS A 94 -1.26 -6.48 5.40
CA HIS A 94 -2.07 -7.58 4.84
C HIS A 94 -3.53 -7.18 4.61
N LEU A 95 -4.10 -6.40 5.51
CA LEU A 95 -5.46 -5.88 5.37
C LEU A 95 -5.57 -4.94 4.16
N LEU A 96 -4.63 -4.00 4.01
CA LEU A 96 -4.56 -3.08 2.88
C LEU A 96 -4.40 -3.83 1.55
N VAL A 97 -3.42 -4.72 1.45
CA VAL A 97 -3.16 -5.49 0.23
C VAL A 97 -4.35 -6.37 -0.13
N ARG A 98 -4.97 -7.02 0.86
CA ARG A 98 -6.18 -7.82 0.63
C ARG A 98 -7.34 -6.96 0.16
N TRP A 99 -7.56 -5.80 0.78
CA TRP A 99 -8.61 -4.88 0.40
C TRP A 99 -8.40 -4.32 -1.01
N GLN A 100 -7.17 -3.92 -1.34
CA GLN A 100 -6.79 -3.49 -2.70
C GLN A 100 -6.97 -4.61 -3.73
N ARG A 101 -6.60 -5.84 -3.39
CA ARG A 101 -6.78 -6.98 -4.29
C ARG A 101 -8.27 -7.29 -4.52
N LEU A 102 -9.08 -7.29 -3.47
CA LEU A 102 -10.51 -7.57 -3.58
C LEU A 102 -11.27 -6.45 -4.28
N SER A 103 -10.91 -5.18 -4.04
CA SER A 103 -11.48 -4.06 -4.79
C SER A 103 -11.15 -4.13 -6.27
N ARG A 104 -9.89 -4.40 -6.65
CA ARG A 104 -9.48 -4.60 -8.05
C ARG A 104 -10.13 -5.82 -8.71
N ALA A 105 -10.39 -6.88 -7.95
CA ALA A 105 -11.10 -8.05 -8.46
C ALA A 105 -12.61 -7.81 -8.62
N GLY A 106 -13.20 -6.94 -7.81
CA GLY A 106 -14.63 -6.64 -7.80
C GLY A 106 -15.05 -5.48 -8.70
N MET A 107 -14.12 -4.63 -9.13
CA MET A 107 -14.38 -3.46 -9.97
C MET A 107 -13.32 -3.36 -11.07
N ALA A 108 -13.76 -3.46 -12.32
CA ALA A 108 -12.95 -3.15 -13.48
C ALA A 108 -13.48 -1.84 -14.09
N VAL A 109 -12.59 -0.86 -14.25
CA VAL A 109 -12.88 0.31 -15.09
C VAL A 109 -12.73 -0.16 -16.53
N LEU A 110 -13.86 -0.33 -17.22
CA LEU A 110 -13.86 -0.80 -18.60
C LEU A 110 -13.29 0.24 -19.55
N ASP A 111 -13.63 1.50 -19.32
CA ASP A 111 -13.20 2.64 -20.10
C ASP A 111 -13.57 3.96 -19.39
N SER A 112 -12.98 5.08 -19.79
CA SER A 112 -13.27 6.41 -19.25
C SER A 112 -13.05 7.49 -20.29
N VAL A 113 -14.01 8.41 -20.41
CA VAL A 113 -13.89 9.58 -21.29
C VAL A 113 -14.09 10.84 -20.48
N ILE A 114 -13.21 11.80 -20.69
CA ILE A 114 -13.24 13.10 -20.03
C ILE A 114 -13.35 14.16 -21.11
N LEU A 115 -14.29 15.07 -20.94
CA LEU A 115 -14.41 16.23 -21.81
C LEU A 115 -13.57 17.38 -21.24
N THR A 116 -12.50 17.75 -21.94
CA THR A 116 -11.67 18.90 -21.58
C THR A 116 -11.83 20.01 -22.62
N PRO A 117 -11.88 21.29 -22.21
CA PRO A 117 -11.95 22.42 -23.14
C PRO A 117 -10.66 22.59 -23.95
N GLU A 118 -9.56 21.99 -23.50
CA GLU A 118 -8.28 21.95 -24.21
C GLU A 118 -7.94 20.52 -24.65
N ALA A 119 -7.42 20.39 -25.87
CA ALA A 119 -6.82 19.17 -26.36
C ALA A 119 -5.55 18.84 -25.57
N ASP A 120 -5.31 17.56 -25.34
CA ASP A 120 -4.07 17.02 -24.76
C ASP A 120 -3.68 17.65 -23.41
N LEU A 121 -4.69 18.04 -22.62
CA LEU A 121 -4.51 18.70 -21.33
C LEU A 121 -3.62 17.90 -20.39
N ALA A 122 -3.79 16.57 -20.33
CA ALA A 122 -2.99 15.71 -19.48
C ALA A 122 -1.50 15.76 -19.86
N GLU A 123 -1.19 15.74 -21.16
CA GLU A 123 0.18 15.78 -21.69
C GLU A 123 0.83 17.15 -21.46
N ARG A 124 0.06 18.23 -21.67
CA ARG A 124 0.50 19.62 -21.41
C ARG A 124 0.67 19.94 -19.93
N MET A 125 -0.17 19.37 -19.06
CA MET A 125 -0.02 19.47 -17.60
C MET A 125 1.19 18.67 -17.11
N LEU A 126 1.48 17.52 -17.71
CA LEU A 126 2.69 16.73 -17.45
C LEU A 126 3.93 17.29 -18.15
N LYS A 127 3.79 18.37 -18.94
CA LYS A 127 4.85 18.99 -19.76
C LYS A 127 5.54 17.99 -20.70
N LEU A 128 4.83 16.95 -21.12
CA LEU A 128 5.34 15.96 -22.07
C LEU A 128 5.35 16.54 -23.49
N GLU A 129 4.29 17.26 -23.86
CA GLU A 129 4.21 18.05 -25.08
C GLU A 129 3.56 19.43 -24.81
N GLY A 130 4.04 20.48 -25.47
CA GLY A 130 3.45 21.83 -25.40
C GLY A 130 3.73 22.65 -24.13
N SER A 131 3.24 23.88 -24.11
CA SER A 131 3.28 24.78 -22.94
C SER A 131 2.11 24.50 -21.98
N PRO A 132 2.33 24.64 -20.66
CA PRO A 132 1.28 24.42 -19.67
C PRO A 132 0.09 25.36 -19.92
N PRO A 133 -1.14 24.89 -19.66
CA PRO A 133 -2.34 25.68 -19.90
C PRO A 133 -2.36 26.93 -19.00
N GLU A 134 -2.47 28.11 -19.61
CA GLU A 134 -2.68 29.37 -18.89
C GLU A 134 -4.17 29.69 -18.87
N ASN A 135 -4.79 29.70 -17.67
CA ASN A 135 -6.18 30.11 -17.52
C ASN A 135 -6.37 31.21 -16.46
N PRO A 136 -5.95 32.46 -16.73
CA PRO A 136 -6.24 33.58 -15.84
C PRO A 136 -7.71 34.03 -15.98
N GLY A 137 -8.54 33.58 -15.03
CA GLY A 137 -9.82 34.21 -14.69
C GLY A 137 -10.97 34.05 -15.69
N LYS A 138 -10.90 33.10 -16.65
CA LYS A 138 -11.94 32.91 -17.66
C LYS A 138 -12.45 31.46 -17.69
N VAL A 139 -13.74 31.31 -17.96
CA VAL A 139 -14.34 30.02 -18.28
C VAL A 139 -14.08 29.76 -19.76
N MET A 140 -13.26 28.76 -20.09
CA MET A 140 -13.06 28.36 -21.48
C MET A 140 -14.31 27.63 -21.98
N LEU A 141 -14.84 28.09 -23.11
CA LEU A 141 -15.96 27.45 -23.77
C LEU A 141 -15.49 26.15 -24.40
N LEU A 142 -16.31 25.11 -24.28
CA LEU A 142 -16.14 23.85 -25.01
C LEU A 142 -16.26 24.13 -26.51
N GLY A 143 -15.13 24.04 -27.23
CA GLY A 143 -15.09 24.19 -28.68
C GLY A 143 -15.66 22.95 -29.39
N GLY A 144 -16.31 23.16 -30.53
CA GLY A 144 -16.66 22.07 -31.47
C GLY A 144 -17.94 21.28 -31.17
N VAL A 145 -18.79 21.73 -30.23
CA VAL A 145 -20.09 21.09 -29.98
C VAL A 145 -21.21 22.05 -30.36
N ASP A 146 -21.31 22.27 -31.65
CA ASP A 146 -22.41 23.01 -32.25
C ASP A 146 -23.64 22.11 -32.31
N ALA A 147 -24.76 22.58 -31.76
CA ALA A 147 -26.03 21.89 -31.89
C ALA A 147 -26.39 21.81 -33.37
N THR A 148 -26.50 20.62 -33.92
CA THR A 148 -27.16 20.43 -35.21
C THR A 148 -28.65 20.78 -35.05
N HIS A 149 -29.29 21.27 -36.12
CA HIS A 149 -30.68 21.79 -36.11
C HIS A 149 -31.77 20.85 -35.53
N VAL A 150 -31.42 19.59 -35.20
CA VAL A 150 -32.31 18.52 -34.74
C VAL A 150 -32.01 18.06 -33.30
N ALA A 151 -30.81 18.34 -32.77
CA ALA A 151 -30.33 17.78 -31.51
C ALA A 151 -30.08 18.87 -30.45
N SER A 152 -30.46 18.63 -29.19
CA SER A 152 -30.10 19.52 -28.09
C SER A 152 -28.57 19.55 -27.94
N ARG A 153 -27.98 20.70 -27.57
CA ARG A 153 -26.52 20.78 -27.33
C ARG A 153 -26.01 19.70 -26.38
N VAL A 154 -26.82 19.33 -25.39
CA VAL A 154 -26.55 18.25 -24.42
C VAL A 154 -26.53 16.88 -25.10
N SER A 155 -27.46 16.61 -26.01
CA SER A 155 -27.47 15.35 -26.77
C SER A 155 -26.24 15.21 -27.69
N SER A 156 -25.80 16.28 -28.37
CA SER A 156 -24.57 16.26 -29.18
C SER A 156 -23.31 16.07 -28.31
N LEU A 157 -23.29 16.68 -27.12
CA LEU A 157 -22.23 16.45 -26.13
C LEU A 157 -22.18 14.99 -25.68
N LEU A 158 -23.33 14.43 -25.29
CA LEU A 158 -23.45 13.04 -24.85
C LEU A 158 -23.07 12.07 -25.96
N GLU A 159 -23.47 12.33 -27.20
CA GLU A 159 -23.08 11.52 -28.37
C GLU A 159 -21.56 11.52 -28.55
N THR A 160 -20.93 12.70 -28.49
CA THR A 160 -19.47 12.84 -28.61
C THR A 160 -18.72 12.08 -27.51
N LEU A 161 -19.26 12.05 -26.29
CA LEU A 161 -18.65 11.35 -25.15
C LEU A 161 -18.88 9.84 -25.17
N LEU A 162 -20.04 9.40 -25.64
CA LEU A 162 -20.41 7.99 -25.66
C LEU A 162 -19.88 7.26 -26.90
N THR A 163 -19.64 7.97 -28.01
CA THR A 163 -19.08 7.40 -29.25
C THR A 163 -17.77 6.62 -29.03
N PRO A 164 -16.72 7.18 -28.41
CA PRO A 164 -15.49 6.43 -28.13
C PRO A 164 -15.73 5.22 -27.19
N LEU A 165 -16.73 5.30 -26.32
CA LEU A 165 -17.11 4.23 -25.39
C LEU A 165 -18.00 3.16 -26.02
N ALA A 166 -18.54 3.40 -27.22
CA ALA A 166 -19.64 2.62 -27.78
C ALA A 166 -19.32 1.13 -27.90
N ALA A 167 -18.10 0.77 -28.29
CA ALA A 167 -17.69 -0.62 -28.41
C ALA A 167 -17.69 -1.35 -27.06
N ARG A 168 -17.17 -0.70 -26.00
CA ARG A 168 -17.12 -1.25 -24.64
C ARG A 168 -18.49 -1.29 -23.98
N LEU A 169 -19.30 -0.27 -24.20
CA LEU A 169 -20.69 -0.23 -23.77
C LEU A 169 -21.52 -1.33 -24.45
N ALA A 170 -21.32 -1.55 -25.76
CA ALA A 170 -21.99 -2.60 -26.50
C ALA A 170 -21.60 -4.01 -26.04
N GLU A 171 -20.37 -4.21 -25.58
CA GLU A 171 -19.93 -5.47 -24.97
C GLU A 171 -20.58 -5.68 -23.59
N ALA A 172 -20.58 -4.65 -22.74
CA ALA A 172 -21.12 -4.70 -21.39
C ALA A 172 -22.66 -4.79 -21.33
N ALA A 173 -23.36 -4.13 -22.26
CA ALA A 173 -24.82 -4.06 -22.28
C ALA A 173 -25.50 -5.32 -22.86
N ARG A 174 -24.74 -6.33 -23.31
CA ARG A 174 -25.30 -7.63 -23.76
C ARG A 174 -26.00 -8.40 -22.65
N SER A 175 -25.48 -8.30 -21.43
CA SER A 175 -26.23 -8.70 -20.24
C SER A 175 -27.24 -7.59 -19.97
N ASN A 176 -28.56 -7.88 -20.02
CA ASN A 176 -29.67 -6.94 -19.77
C ASN A 176 -29.69 -6.32 -18.34
N SER A 177 -28.55 -6.32 -17.64
CA SER A 177 -28.29 -5.80 -16.30
C SER A 177 -27.36 -4.58 -16.35
N PHE A 178 -27.64 -3.63 -17.26
CA PHE A 178 -26.86 -2.40 -17.39
C PHE A 178 -27.64 -1.22 -16.78
N GLU A 179 -27.07 -0.57 -15.77
CA GLU A 179 -27.63 0.60 -15.09
C GLU A 179 -26.74 1.82 -15.37
N ILE A 180 -27.37 2.91 -15.78
CA ILE A 180 -26.72 4.21 -15.98
C ILE A 180 -27.16 5.12 -14.84
N VAL A 181 -26.21 5.55 -14.02
CA VAL A 181 -26.46 6.51 -12.95
C VAL A 181 -26.00 7.89 -13.40
N MET A 182 -26.92 8.85 -13.39
CA MET A 182 -26.67 10.24 -13.73
C MET A 182 -26.75 11.09 -12.47
N GLN A 183 -25.69 11.82 -12.15
CA GLN A 183 -25.68 12.81 -11.08
C GLN A 183 -25.65 14.21 -11.70
N CYS A 184 -26.79 14.91 -11.69
CA CYS A 184 -26.92 16.23 -12.30
C CYS A 184 -28.11 17.01 -11.73
N ASP A 185 -28.15 18.33 -11.96
CA ASP A 185 -29.23 19.20 -11.43
C ASP A 185 -30.59 18.96 -12.11
N ARG A 186 -30.61 18.40 -13.32
CA ARG A 186 -31.82 18.26 -14.14
C ARG A 186 -32.11 16.82 -14.50
N GLN A 187 -33.24 16.31 -13.98
CA GLN A 187 -33.74 14.96 -14.28
C GLN A 187 -34.11 14.76 -15.76
N GLU A 188 -34.49 15.84 -16.45
CA GLU A 188 -34.89 15.83 -17.86
C GLU A 188 -33.79 15.31 -18.80
N TRP A 189 -32.51 15.40 -18.42
CA TRP A 189 -31.41 14.87 -19.23
C TRP A 189 -31.40 13.34 -19.31
N SER A 190 -32.19 12.65 -18.49
CA SER A 190 -32.37 11.20 -18.59
C SER A 190 -33.08 10.76 -19.88
N THR A 191 -33.92 11.60 -20.49
CA THR A 191 -34.52 11.32 -21.80
C THR A 191 -33.51 11.50 -22.92
N ASP A 192 -32.64 12.51 -22.82
CA ASP A 192 -31.58 12.77 -23.81
C ASP A 192 -30.57 11.62 -23.85
N VAL A 193 -30.19 11.06 -22.69
CA VAL A 193 -29.31 9.89 -22.63
C VAL A 193 -29.93 8.66 -23.30
N LYS A 194 -31.25 8.43 -23.14
CA LYS A 194 -31.94 7.33 -23.82
C LYS A 194 -32.00 7.55 -25.33
N ALA A 195 -32.27 8.77 -25.77
CA ALA A 195 -32.29 9.12 -27.19
C ALA A 195 -30.92 8.91 -27.85
N VAL A 196 -29.83 9.33 -27.20
CA VAL A 196 -28.46 9.11 -27.67
C VAL A 196 -28.11 7.61 -27.66
N TRP A 197 -28.54 6.85 -26.65
CA TRP A 197 -28.35 5.40 -26.59
C TRP A 197 -28.99 4.67 -27.79
N GLU A 198 -30.21 5.07 -28.16
CA GLU A 198 -30.90 4.55 -29.34
C GLU A 198 -30.21 4.99 -30.65
N CYS A 199 -29.75 6.25 -30.72
CA CYS A 199 -29.04 6.78 -31.88
C CYS A 199 -27.73 6.01 -32.16
N LEU A 200 -26.97 5.70 -31.10
CA LEU A 200 -25.75 4.90 -31.17
C LEU A 200 -25.98 3.40 -31.40
N LYS A 201 -27.25 2.96 -31.52
CA LYS A 201 -27.66 1.56 -31.75
C LYS A 201 -27.06 0.60 -30.72
N LEU A 202 -26.92 1.03 -29.47
CA LEU A 202 -26.34 0.22 -28.41
C LEU A 202 -27.32 -0.89 -27.98
N PRO A 203 -26.83 -2.12 -27.73
CA PRO A 203 -27.67 -3.24 -27.34
C PRO A 203 -28.27 -3.05 -25.94
N GLY A 204 -29.47 -3.60 -25.72
CA GLY A 204 -30.17 -3.57 -24.44
C GLY A 204 -30.93 -2.27 -24.17
N ARG A 205 -31.72 -2.26 -23.09
CA ARG A 205 -32.40 -1.07 -22.58
C ARG A 205 -31.83 -0.71 -21.20
N PRO A 206 -30.96 0.32 -21.11
CA PRO A 206 -30.33 0.66 -19.85
C PRO A 206 -31.37 1.16 -18.84
N ARG A 207 -31.21 0.78 -17.58
CA ARG A 207 -31.96 1.41 -16.49
C ARG A 207 -31.27 2.73 -16.16
N VAL A 208 -31.87 3.84 -16.58
CA VAL A 208 -31.33 5.18 -16.28
C VAL A 208 -31.89 5.66 -14.95
N ARG A 209 -31.01 5.87 -13.97
CA ARG A 209 -31.32 6.39 -12.64
C ARG A 209 -30.72 7.78 -12.50
N TRP A 210 -31.56 8.75 -12.21
CA TRP A 210 -31.13 10.11 -11.89
C TRP A 210 -30.94 10.29 -10.38
N ILE A 211 -29.92 11.04 -10.00
CA ILE A 211 -29.55 11.39 -8.63
C ILE A 211 -29.18 12.88 -8.58
N ASP A 212 -29.62 13.54 -7.53
CA ASP A 212 -29.31 14.94 -7.27
C ASP A 212 -27.83 15.13 -6.85
N ASN A 213 -27.25 16.28 -7.17
CA ASN A 213 -25.86 16.61 -6.88
C ASN A 213 -25.56 16.65 -5.38
N ASP A 214 -26.51 17.12 -4.57
CA ASP A 214 -26.36 17.23 -3.11
C ASP A 214 -26.55 15.90 -2.38
N ARG A 215 -27.01 14.86 -3.09
CA ARG A 215 -27.30 13.56 -2.50
C ARG A 215 -26.07 12.67 -2.55
N ASN A 216 -25.58 12.26 -1.38
CA ASN A 216 -24.58 11.19 -1.31
C ASN A 216 -25.19 9.90 -1.90
N VAL A 217 -24.65 9.48 -3.03
CA VAL A 217 -25.16 8.35 -3.83
C VAL A 217 -25.03 7.03 -3.05
N ASN A 218 -24.16 6.97 -2.04
CA ASN A 218 -23.77 5.75 -1.33
C ASN A 218 -23.52 4.61 -2.35
N PHE A 219 -22.91 4.95 -3.49
CA PHE A 219 -22.78 4.09 -4.67
C PHE A 219 -22.15 2.75 -4.29
N ALA A 220 -21.06 2.80 -3.51
CA ALA A 220 -20.36 1.61 -3.01
C ALA A 220 -21.17 0.78 -1.99
N GLU A 221 -22.16 1.36 -1.33
CA GLU A 221 -22.99 0.64 -0.35
C GLU A 221 -24.17 -0.03 -1.04
N ASN A 222 -24.81 0.65 -1.99
CA ASN A 222 -26.00 0.21 -2.72
C ASN A 222 -25.68 -0.75 -3.88
N TRP A 223 -24.64 -0.48 -4.67
CA TRP A 223 -24.26 -1.31 -5.83
C TRP A 223 -23.82 -2.73 -5.43
N PHE A 224 -23.34 -2.90 -4.19
CA PHE A 224 -22.77 -4.15 -3.70
C PHE A 224 -23.60 -4.82 -2.59
N THR A 225 -24.71 -4.22 -2.15
CA THR A 225 -25.68 -4.90 -1.27
C THR A 225 -26.59 -5.84 -2.03
N ASP A 226 -26.79 -5.63 -3.34
CA ASP A 226 -27.74 -6.38 -4.17
C ASP A 226 -27.18 -7.71 -4.76
N LYS A 227 -26.10 -8.26 -4.19
CA LYS A 227 -25.55 -9.56 -4.60
C LYS A 227 -25.32 -10.48 -3.41
N SER A 228 -26.40 -11.09 -2.93
CA SER A 228 -26.34 -12.42 -2.31
C SER A 228 -25.89 -13.50 -3.31
N ASP A 229 -25.97 -13.22 -4.62
CA ASP A 229 -25.54 -14.15 -5.68
C ASP A 229 -24.36 -13.57 -6.48
N SER A 230 -23.16 -13.69 -5.91
CA SER A 230 -21.93 -13.67 -6.72
C SER A 230 -21.57 -15.11 -7.08
N PRO A 231 -21.59 -15.51 -8.37
CA PRO A 231 -21.19 -16.85 -8.80
C PRO A 231 -19.68 -17.13 -8.65
N PHE A 232 -18.89 -16.17 -8.15
CA PHE A 232 -17.45 -16.34 -7.93
C PHE A 232 -17.08 -16.77 -6.50
N ALA A 233 -18.07 -17.12 -5.67
CA ALA A 233 -17.82 -17.54 -4.27
C ALA A 233 -17.43 -19.02 -4.11
N SER A 234 -17.39 -19.84 -5.16
CA SER A 234 -17.08 -21.27 -5.07
C SER A 234 -15.82 -21.66 -5.83
N SER A 235 -14.65 -21.45 -5.23
CA SER A 235 -13.48 -22.35 -5.42
C SER A 235 -12.24 -21.95 -4.62
N VAL A 236 -12.34 -21.74 -3.30
CA VAL A 236 -11.19 -22.08 -2.43
C VAL A 236 -11.73 -22.64 -1.12
N MET A 237 -11.98 -23.95 -1.16
CA MET A 237 -12.26 -24.74 0.02
C MET A 237 -11.04 -24.71 0.94
N SER A 238 -11.22 -24.04 2.09
CA SER A 238 -10.66 -24.34 3.41
C SER A 238 -9.44 -25.26 3.50
N ARG A 239 -8.28 -24.67 3.84
CA ARG A 239 -7.31 -25.31 4.74
C ARG A 239 -7.28 -24.55 6.07
N PRO A 240 -7.25 -25.24 7.22
CA PRO A 240 -7.23 -24.57 8.52
C PRO A 240 -5.91 -23.78 8.70
N VAL A 241 -6.07 -22.47 8.92
CA VAL A 241 -5.03 -21.43 8.95
C VAL A 241 -4.01 -21.60 10.10
N ARG A 242 -4.28 -22.49 11.07
CA ARG A 242 -3.41 -22.63 12.25
C ARG A 242 -2.11 -23.40 11.99
N GLU A 243 -2.01 -24.14 10.89
CA GLU A 243 -0.82 -24.94 10.56
C GLU A 243 -0.06 -24.43 9.31
N SER A 244 -0.68 -23.60 8.46
CA SER A 244 -0.02 -23.01 7.28
C SER A 244 0.91 -21.85 7.68
N ALA A 245 0.49 -20.99 8.60
CA ALA A 245 1.28 -19.82 8.99
C ALA A 245 2.63 -20.18 9.61
N SER A 246 2.73 -21.29 10.37
CA SER A 246 4.00 -21.73 10.96
C SER A 246 4.92 -22.44 9.95
N ARG A 247 4.35 -23.09 8.92
CA ARG A 247 5.12 -23.72 7.84
C ARG A 247 5.60 -22.71 6.80
N ASP A 248 4.81 -21.69 6.50
CA ASP A 248 5.17 -20.66 5.53
C ASP A 248 6.25 -19.72 6.08
N ILE A 249 6.19 -19.36 7.37
CA ILE A 249 7.26 -18.57 8.03
C ILE A 249 8.57 -19.37 8.11
N ARG A 250 8.53 -20.70 8.35
CA ARG A 250 9.74 -21.56 8.32
C ARG A 250 10.32 -21.74 6.91
N ARG A 251 9.48 -21.76 5.88
CA ARG A 251 9.93 -21.89 4.48
C ARG A 251 10.54 -20.59 3.95
N GLU A 252 10.00 -19.43 4.31
CA GLU A 252 10.57 -18.14 3.92
C GLU A 252 11.90 -17.84 4.61
N THR A 253 12.05 -18.21 5.89
CA THR A 253 13.34 -18.09 6.59
C THR A 253 14.39 -19.04 6.00
N ALA A 254 14.04 -20.30 5.68
CA ALA A 254 14.97 -21.22 5.02
C ALA A 254 15.36 -20.77 3.60
N ALA A 255 14.41 -20.24 2.81
CA ALA A 255 14.69 -19.73 1.47
C ALA A 255 15.46 -18.40 1.46
N GLY A 256 15.32 -17.59 2.52
CA GLY A 256 16.13 -16.38 2.74
C GLY A 256 17.58 -16.73 3.09
N VAL A 257 17.78 -17.69 4.01
CA VAL A 257 19.12 -18.15 4.41
C VAL A 257 19.85 -18.85 3.26
N ALA A 258 19.16 -19.69 2.47
CA ALA A 258 19.76 -20.35 1.30
C ALA A 258 20.17 -19.35 0.19
N ARG A 259 19.37 -18.30 -0.03
CA ARG A 259 19.72 -17.24 -1.00
C ARG A 259 20.88 -16.36 -0.53
N SER A 260 20.95 -16.08 0.77
CA SER A 260 22.09 -15.36 1.37
C SER A 260 23.37 -16.18 1.32
N ALA A 261 23.30 -17.48 1.62
CA ALA A 261 24.45 -18.38 1.54
C ALA A 261 24.97 -18.54 0.10
N ARG A 262 24.07 -18.64 -0.89
CA ARG A 262 24.44 -18.73 -2.31
C ARG A 262 25.08 -17.45 -2.84
N ARG A 263 24.62 -16.27 -2.39
CA ARG A 263 25.25 -14.98 -2.72
C ARG A 263 26.65 -14.86 -2.14
N ASN A 264 26.85 -15.25 -0.88
CA ASN A 264 28.16 -15.20 -0.25
C ASN A 264 29.14 -16.21 -0.87
N ALA A 265 28.68 -17.40 -1.25
CA ALA A 265 29.50 -18.38 -1.96
C ALA A 265 29.94 -17.89 -3.35
N LEU A 266 29.04 -17.23 -4.10
CA LEU A 266 29.38 -16.65 -5.40
C LEU A 266 30.34 -15.46 -5.29
N GLN A 267 30.23 -14.64 -4.23
CA GLN A 267 31.19 -13.56 -3.97
C GLN A 267 32.56 -14.05 -3.52
N LEU A 268 32.63 -15.19 -2.81
CA LEU A 268 33.90 -15.82 -2.43
C LEU A 268 34.59 -16.50 -3.63
N SER A 269 33.83 -17.14 -4.53
CA SER A 269 34.37 -17.74 -5.76
C SER A 269 34.91 -16.68 -6.73
N ALA A 270 34.21 -15.55 -6.88
CA ALA A 270 34.65 -14.45 -7.75
C ALA A 270 35.89 -13.69 -7.21
N ARG A 271 36.29 -13.93 -5.96
CA ARG A 271 37.48 -13.32 -5.34
C ARG A 271 38.73 -14.18 -5.43
N HIS A 272 38.60 -15.44 -5.86
CA HIS A 272 39.73 -16.37 -6.02
C HIS A 272 40.23 -16.52 -7.46
N ASP A 273 39.43 -16.13 -8.46
CA ASP A 273 39.86 -16.08 -9.87
C ASP A 273 40.37 -14.68 -10.27
N GLY A 274 41.22 -14.10 -9.42
CA GLY A 274 42.06 -12.96 -9.80
C GLY A 274 43.29 -13.48 -10.56
N PRO A 275 43.65 -12.90 -11.72
CA PRO A 275 44.69 -13.46 -12.58
C PRO A 275 46.06 -13.32 -11.91
N HIS A 276 46.61 -14.43 -11.41
CA HIS A 276 48.05 -14.57 -11.26
C HIS A 276 48.64 -14.78 -12.66
N GLY A 277 49.50 -13.83 -13.04
CA GLY A 277 49.99 -13.68 -14.41
C GLY A 277 50.79 -14.84 -14.97
N MET A 278 50.83 -14.89 -16.29
CA MET A 278 52.03 -14.60 -17.08
C MET A 278 51.60 -14.01 -18.43
#